data_AF-A0A962V2X8-F1
#
_entry.id   AF-A0A962V2X8-F1
#
_cell.length_a   1.000
_cell.length_b   1.000
_cell.length_c   1.000
_cell.angle_alpha   90.00
_cell.angle_beta   90.00
_cell.angle_gamma   90.00
#
_symmetry.space_group_name_H-M   'P 1'
#
loop_
_entity.id
_entity.type
_entity.pdbx_description
1 polymer ?
#
loop_
_entity_poly.entity_id
_entity_poly.type
_entity_poly.pdbx_seq_one_letter_code
_entity_poly.pdbx_strand_id
1 'polypeptide(L)'
;VGDNVGDVAGMGSDIFESYCGAMIATIAIASTLTAAALETLGAQPALMFLPLALASVGLLCSIAGILLVKQMSASKPDVALRTGTLGAAILFILLAFAVTGMLDVSNA
;
A
#
# COMPACT_ATOMS: atom_id res chain seq x y z
N VAL A 1 15.89 27.34 -0.64
CA VAL A 1 14.56 27.11 -1.26
C VAL A 1 14.55 25.93 -2.22
N GLY A 2 15.63 25.68 -2.98
CA GLY A 2 15.72 24.54 -3.90
C GLY A 2 15.47 23.18 -3.24
N ASP A 3 16.13 22.88 -2.11
CA ASP A 3 16.02 21.59 -1.41
C ASP A 3 14.59 21.28 -0.94
N ASN A 4 13.83 22.29 -0.49
CA ASN A 4 12.43 22.08 -0.10
C ASN A 4 11.51 21.87 -1.31
N VAL A 5 11.79 22.53 -2.44
CA VAL A 5 10.96 22.44 -3.65
C VAL A 5 11.25 21.15 -4.41
N GLY A 6 12.51 20.74 -4.53
CA GLY A 6 12.92 19.51 -5.19
C GLY A 6 12.65 18.27 -4.33
N ASP A 7 13.28 18.20 -3.16
CA ASP A 7 13.35 16.95 -2.39
C ASP A 7 12.08 16.68 -1.58
N VAL A 8 11.32 17.72 -1.21
CA VAL A 8 10.07 17.55 -0.45
C VAL A 8 8.85 17.65 -1.35
N ALA A 9 8.67 18.79 -2.03
CA ALA A 9 7.49 18.98 -2.86
C ALA A 9 7.55 18.11 -4.13
N GLY A 10 8.69 18.09 -4.82
CA GLY A 10 8.90 17.27 -6.02
C GLY A 10 8.75 15.78 -5.74
N MET A 11 9.59 15.21 -4.87
CA MET A 11 9.49 13.79 -4.52
C MET A 11 8.13 13.40 -3.94
N GLY A 12 7.51 14.27 -3.13
CA GLY A 12 6.17 14.02 -2.59
C GLY A 12 5.11 13.90 -3.69
N SER A 13 5.14 14.79 -4.69
CA SER A 13 4.21 14.76 -5.82
C SER A 13 4.41 13.55 -6.74
N ASP A 14 5.66 13.16 -6.98
CA ASP A 14 6.02 11.99 -7.79
C ASP A 14 5.52 10.67 -7.16
N ILE A 15 5.73 10.51 -5.84
CA ILE A 15 5.22 9.35 -5.10
C ILE A 15 3.68 9.36 -5.07
N PHE A 16 3.04 10.53 -4.93
CA PHE A 16 1.58 10.62 -4.97
C PHE A 16 1.02 10.24 -6.35
N GLU A 17 1.61 10.73 -7.44
CA GLU A 17 1.20 10.40 -8.81
C GLU A 17 1.28 8.90 -9.06
N SER A 18 2.40 8.27 -8.73
CA SER A 18 2.58 6.82 -8.89
C SER A 18 1.65 6.00 -7.98
N TYR A 19 1.39 6.46 -6.75
CA TYR A 19 0.47 5.80 -5.82
C TYR A 19 -0.99 5.83 -6.31
N CYS A 20 -1.47 7.01 -6.73
CA CYS A 20 -2.80 7.15 -7.32
C CYS A 20 -2.92 6.39 -8.65
N GLY A 21 -1.89 6.47 -9.50
CA GLY A 21 -1.83 5.76 -10.77
C GLY A 21 -1.96 4.25 -10.61
N ALA A 22 -1.25 3.66 -9.65
CA ALA A 22 -1.34 2.22 -9.36
C ALA A 22 -2.77 1.80 -8.96
N MET A 23 -3.42 2.55 -8.06
CA MET A 23 -4.80 2.24 -7.65
C MET A 23 -5.79 2.36 -8.82
N ILE A 24 -5.72 3.45 -9.59
CA ILE A 24 -6.62 3.69 -10.73
C ILE A 24 -6.41 2.60 -11.80
N ALA A 25 -5.16 2.24 -12.09
CA ALA A 25 -4.85 1.18 -13.05
C ALA A 25 -5.43 -0.17 -12.62
N THR A 26 -5.28 -0.55 -11.35
CA THR A 26 -5.89 -1.78 -10.82
C THR A 26 -7.41 -1.76 -10.93
N ILE A 27 -8.07 -0.63 -10.61
CA ILE A 27 -9.52 -0.47 -10.74
C ILE A 27 -9.97 -0.60 -12.20
N ALA A 28 -9.25 0.03 -13.14
CA ALA A 28 -9.56 -0.02 -14.56
C ALA A 28 -9.39 -1.43 -15.16
N ILE A 29 -8.38 -2.18 -14.71
CA ILE A 29 -8.21 -3.58 -15.08
C ILE A 29 -9.38 -4.40 -14.53
N ALA A 30 -9.70 -4.27 -13.25
CA ALA A 30 -10.80 -5.00 -12.62
C ALA A 30 -12.17 -4.72 -13.27
N SER A 31 -12.42 -3.47 -13.69
CA SER A 31 -13.68 -3.08 -14.34
C SER A 31 -13.85 -3.66 -15.75
N THR A 32 -12.76 -4.10 -16.39
CA THR A 32 -12.75 -4.62 -17.76
C THR A 32 -12.54 -6.14 -17.84
N LEU A 33 -12.47 -6.84 -16.69
CA LEU A 33 -12.33 -8.30 -16.64
C LEU A 33 -13.52 -9.03 -17.28
N THR A 34 -13.24 -10.18 -17.88
CA THR A 34 -14.25 -11.06 -18.47
C THR A 34 -14.99 -11.87 -17.39
N ALA A 35 -16.19 -12.34 -17.70
CA ALA A 35 -16.96 -13.19 -16.79
C ALA A 35 -16.19 -14.45 -16.35
N ALA A 36 -15.41 -15.06 -17.26
CA ALA A 36 -14.58 -16.22 -16.95
C ALA A 36 -13.45 -15.90 -15.94
N ALA A 37 -12.87 -14.69 -16.00
CA ALA A 37 -11.86 -14.26 -15.04
C ALA A 37 -12.48 -13.91 -13.68
N LEU A 38 -13.71 -13.37 -13.66
CA LEU A 38 -14.42 -13.06 -12.41
C LEU A 38 -14.84 -14.33 -11.66
N GLU A 39 -15.17 -15.41 -12.38
CA GLU A 39 -15.50 -16.70 -11.76
C GLU A 39 -14.31 -17.29 -10.98
N THR A 40 -13.08 -17.03 -11.43
CA THR A 40 -11.86 -17.56 -10.79
C THR A 40 -11.25 -16.63 -9.75
N LEU A 41 -11.38 -15.30 -9.92
CA LEU A 41 -10.70 -14.31 -9.08
C LEU A 41 -11.60 -13.73 -7.97
N GLY A 42 -12.91 -13.66 -8.19
CA GLY A 42 -13.88 -13.09 -7.26
C GLY A 42 -14.76 -12.00 -7.87
N ALA A 43 -15.67 -11.46 -7.04
CA ALA A 43 -16.66 -10.50 -7.49
C ALA A 43 -16.01 -9.19 -7.99
N GLN A 44 -16.45 -8.69 -9.15
CA GLN A 44 -15.91 -7.47 -9.76
C GLN A 44 -15.88 -6.25 -8.80
N PRO A 45 -16.94 -5.96 -8.02
CA PRO A 45 -16.90 -4.86 -7.06
C PRO A 45 -15.82 -5.04 -5.98
N ALA A 46 -15.56 -6.27 -5.54
CA ALA A 46 -14.53 -6.58 -4.56
C ALA A 46 -13.13 -6.36 -5.13
N LEU A 47 -12.90 -6.78 -6.38
CA LEU A 47 -11.62 -6.57 -7.09
C LEU A 47 -11.33 -5.09 -7.35
N MET A 48 -12.35 -4.29 -7.67
CA MET A 48 -12.21 -2.84 -7.80
C MET A 48 -11.97 -2.15 -6.45
N PHE A 49 -12.56 -2.66 -5.37
CA PHE A 49 -12.38 -2.09 -4.03
C PHE A 49 -11.03 -2.47 -3.39
N LEU A 50 -10.47 -3.63 -3.75
CA LEU A 50 -9.24 -4.17 -3.19
C LEU A 50 -8.06 -3.18 -3.13
N PRO A 51 -7.67 -2.45 -4.20
CA PRO A 51 -6.56 -1.49 -4.12
C PRO A 51 -6.82 -0.37 -3.11
N LEU A 52 -8.07 0.08 -2.93
CA LEU A 52 -8.44 1.11 -1.95
C LEU A 52 -8.37 0.57 -0.51
N ALA A 53 -8.81 -0.67 -0.31
CA ALA A 53 -8.72 -1.35 0.98
C ALA A 53 -7.25 -1.55 1.40
N LEU A 54 -6.42 -2.05 0.49
CA LEU A 54 -4.98 -2.25 0.73
C LEU A 54 -4.27 -0.92 0.98
N ALA A 55 -4.56 0.12 0.21
CA ALA A 55 -4.04 1.47 0.43
C ALA A 55 -4.36 2.00 1.85
N SER A 56 -5.59 1.81 2.30
CA SER A 56 -6.04 2.25 3.64
C SER A 56 -5.32 1.50 4.76
N VAL A 57 -5.18 0.17 4.63
CA VAL A 57 -4.45 -0.66 5.58
C VAL A 57 -2.95 -0.34 5.58
N GLY A 58 -2.36 -0.11 4.40
CA GLY A 58 -0.96 0.30 4.25
C GLY A 58 -0.66 1.63 4.94
N LEU A 59 -1.60 2.58 4.91
CA LEU A 59 -1.50 3.84 5.65
C LEU A 59 -1.47 3.61 7.16
N LEU A 60 -2.32 2.74 7.70
CA LEU A 60 -2.30 2.38 9.12
C LEU A 60 -0.98 1.69 9.51
N CYS A 61 -0.48 0.78 8.67
CA CYS A 61 0.83 0.13 8.87
C CYS A 61 1.97 1.16 8.87
N SER A 62 1.91 2.15 7.99
CA SER A 62 2.91 3.23 7.90
C SER A 62 2.93 4.09 9.17
N ILE A 63 1.76 4.42 9.73
CA ILE A 63 1.67 5.12 11.02
C ILE A 63 2.34 4.29 12.12
N ALA A 64 2.06 2.98 12.19
CA ALA A 64 2.71 2.10 13.16
C ALA A 64 4.24 2.05 12.95
N GLY A 65 4.69 1.98 11.70
CA GLY A 65 6.12 2.05 11.34
C GLY A 65 6.79 3.33 11.82
N ILE A 66 6.16 4.50 11.64
CA ILE A 66 6.67 5.78 12.12
C ILE A 66 6.80 5.79 13.65
N LEU A 67 5.82 5.19 14.37
CA LEU A 67 5.90 5.05 15.82
C LEU A 67 7.05 4.12 16.26
N LEU A 68 7.36 3.06 15.50
CA LEU A 68 8.53 2.21 15.74
C LEU A 68 9.84 2.97 15.53
N VAL A 69 9.97 3.74 14.44
CA VAL A 69 11.14 4.61 14.20
C VAL A 69 11.33 5.58 15.36
N LYS A 70 10.24 6.22 15.82
CA LYS A 70 10.27 7.17 16.94
C LYS A 70 10.76 6.53 18.24
N GLN A 71 10.32 5.30 18.53
CA GLN A 71 10.78 4.53 19.69
C GLN A 71 12.26 4.16 19.59
N MET A 72 12.78 3.99 18.38
CA MET A 72 14.19 3.65 18.12
C MET A 72 15.08 4.88 17.91
N SER A 73 14.64 6.08 18.29
CA SER A 73 15.38 7.34 18.10
C SER A 73 16.78 7.38 18.74
N ALA A 74 17.07 6.52 19.72
CA ALA A 74 18.40 6.37 20.32
C ALA A 74 19.37 5.51 19.48
N SER A 75 18.88 4.81 18.45
CA SER A 75 19.68 3.96 17.56
C SER A 75 20.29 4.77 16.40
N LYS A 76 21.20 4.16 15.63
CA LYS A 76 21.72 4.77 14.40
C LYS A 76 20.57 5.04 13.41
N PRO A 77 20.54 6.19 12.71
CA PRO A 77 19.42 6.56 11.83
C PRO A 77 19.10 5.53 10.75
N ASP A 78 20.13 4.92 10.15
CA ASP A 78 19.97 3.90 9.12
C ASP A 78 19.27 2.64 9.66
N VAL A 79 19.62 2.22 10.87
CA VAL A 79 19.00 1.07 11.55
C VAL A 79 17.56 1.40 11.91
N ALA A 80 17.31 2.55 12.54
CA ALA A 80 15.97 2.96 12.96
C ALA A 80 15.01 3.04 11.75
N LEU A 81 15.44 3.66 10.66
CA LEU A 81 14.64 3.76 9.43
C LEU A 81 14.40 2.39 8.79
N ARG A 82 15.42 1.53 8.69
CA ARG A 82 15.27 0.17 8.13
C ARG A 82 14.32 -0.69 8.97
N THR A 83 14.42 -0.63 10.29
CA THR A 83 13.54 -1.41 11.17
C THR A 83 12.10 -0.92 11.06
N GLY A 84 11.87 0.39 10.98
CA GLY A 84 10.54 0.96 10.78
C GLY A 84 9.91 0.56 9.45
N THR A 85 10.65 0.66 8.34
CA THR A 85 10.14 0.34 7.00
C THR A 85 9.90 -1.17 6.83
N LEU A 86 10.84 -2.01 7.25
CA LEU A 86 10.67 -3.47 7.22
C LEU A 86 9.56 -3.94 8.16
N GLY A 87 9.46 -3.34 9.36
CA GLY A 87 8.39 -3.63 10.30
C GLY A 87 7.01 -3.30 9.73
N ALA A 88 6.85 -2.12 9.11
CA ALA A 88 5.61 -1.74 8.45
C ALA A 88 5.28 -2.66 7.26
N ALA A 89 6.28 -3.08 6.47
CA ALA A 89 6.10 -3.99 5.34
C ALA A 89 5.64 -5.38 5.80
N ILE A 90 6.27 -5.95 6.84
CA ILE A 90 5.86 -7.25 7.40
C ILE A 90 4.43 -7.17 7.93
N LEU A 91 4.10 -6.12 8.69
CA LEU A 91 2.75 -5.91 9.19
C LEU A 91 1.73 -5.78 8.05
N PHE A 92 2.08 -5.04 7.00
CA PHE A 92 1.24 -4.87 5.83
C PHE A 92 0.99 -6.19 5.11
N ILE A 93 2.00 -7.04 4.92
CA ILE A 93 1.83 -8.36 4.27
C ILE A 93 0.81 -9.22 5.04
N LEU A 94 0.89 -9.25 6.37
CA LEU A 94 -0.03 -10.02 7.21
C LEU A 94 -1.47 -9.49 7.11
N LEU A 95 -1.66 -8.17 7.18
CA LEU A 95 -2.98 -7.57 7.10
C LEU A 95 -3.56 -7.61 5.68
N ALA A 96 -2.72 -7.47 4.64
CA ALA A 96 -3.12 -7.61 3.25
C ALA A 96 -3.66 -9.02 2.98
N PHE A 97 -2.98 -10.06 3.48
CA PHE A 97 -3.46 -11.44 3.40
C PHE A 97 -4.83 -11.63 4.09
N ALA A 98 -5.03 -10.99 5.25
CA ALA A 98 -6.32 -11.03 5.93
C ALA A 98 -7.41 -10.31 5.11
N VAL A 99 -7.13 -9.12 4.57
CA VAL A 99 -8.07 -8.34 3.75
C VAL A 99 -8.48 -9.10 2.48
N THR A 100 -7.52 -9.71 1.78
CA THR A 100 -7.81 -10.48 0.56
C THR A 100 -8.70 -11.69 0.86
N GLY A 101 -8.46 -12.37 1.99
CA GLY A 101 -9.31 -13.46 2.45
C GLY A 101 -10.71 -13.01 2.87
N MET A 102 -10.85 -11.84 3.51
CA MET A 102 -12.15 -11.28 3.89
C MET A 102 -13.00 -10.82 2.70
N LEU A 103 -12.36 -10.44 1.59
CA LEU A 103 -13.03 -10.03 0.36
C LEU A 103 -13.32 -11.20 -0.59
N ASP A 104 -13.02 -12.44 -0.18
CA ASP A 104 -13.19 -13.67 -0.97
C ASP A 104 -12.50 -13.59 -2.34
N VAL A 105 -11.31 -12.95 -2.37
CA VAL A 105 -10.48 -12.83 -3.56
C VAL A 105 -9.55 -14.04 -3.64
N SER A 106 -9.63 -14.78 -4.74
CA SER A 106 -8.82 -15.98 -4.97
C SER A 106 -7.55 -15.66 -5.79
N ASN A 107 -6.54 -16.52 -5.68
CA ASN A 107 -5.31 -16.41 -6.49
C ASN A 107 -5.31 -17.30 -7.76
N ALA A 108 -6.45 -17.95 -8.03
CA ALA A 108 -6.62 -19.04 -9.01
C ALA A 108 -5.83 -20.32 -8.68
#